data_AF-A0A401T8G5-F1
#
_entry.id   AF-A0A401T8G5-F1
#
_cell.length_a   1.000
_cell.length_b   1.000
_cell.length_c   1.000
_cell.angle_alpha   90.00
_cell.angle_beta   90.00
_cell.angle_gamma   90.00
#
_symmetry.space_group_name_H-M   'P 1'
#
loop_
_entity.id
_entity.type
_entity.pdbx_description
1 polymer ?
#
loop_
_entity_poly.entity_id
_entity_poly.type
_entity_poly.pdbx_seq_one_letter_code
_entity_poly.pdbx_strand_id
1 'polypeptide(L)'
;MRSLFPVITVIPSGLPLLSPGFKVELELDSLKQTGAIKRVLFLDSRQPLFQDRVAINNGHGEICQDLKIYLQEEHEFRDKLSLIQVAMTFSLDPTMPLDNHGLQPILSYSTREYLTQEAQIQLDCGDDNVCVPDLQLSVNGERKTVYHGDDNPLTLIFEARNLGEGGAYEAELHVFVPTEAEYSGIVRNE
;
A
#
# COMPACT_ATOMS: atom_id res chain seq x y z
N MET A 1 4.23 15.10 -6.76
CA MET A 1 3.36 14.03 -6.22
C MET A 1 3.09 13.05 -7.33
N ARG A 2 3.64 11.82 -7.25
CA ARG A 2 3.15 10.72 -8.08
C ARG A 2 1.76 10.37 -7.56
N SER A 3 0.79 10.31 -8.44
CA SER A 3 -0.58 9.96 -8.07
C SER A 3 -0.61 8.53 -7.53
N LEU A 4 -0.95 8.36 -6.26
CA LEU A 4 -1.21 7.06 -5.66
C LEU A 4 -2.62 6.65 -6.03
N PHE A 5 -2.75 5.64 -6.88
CA PHE A 5 -4.04 5.15 -7.32
C PHE A 5 -4.25 3.71 -6.84
N PRO A 6 -5.16 3.47 -5.88
CA PRO A 6 -5.71 2.13 -5.74
C PRO A 6 -6.61 1.85 -6.95
N VAL A 7 -6.23 0.85 -7.77
CA VAL A 7 -7.06 0.38 -8.89
C VAL A 7 -7.89 -0.80 -8.38
N ILE A 8 -9.21 -0.71 -8.54
CA ILE A 8 -10.11 -1.84 -8.29
C ILE A 8 -10.41 -2.54 -9.62
N THR A 9 -9.93 -3.78 -9.75
CA THR A 9 -10.39 -4.70 -10.79
C THR A 9 -11.48 -5.60 -10.22
N VAL A 10 -12.74 -5.38 -10.62
CA VAL A 10 -13.82 -6.32 -10.33
C VAL A 10 -13.99 -7.27 -11.52
N ILE A 11 -13.76 -8.56 -11.28
CA ILE A 11 -13.98 -9.61 -12.28
C ILE A 11 -15.33 -10.27 -11.96
N PRO A 12 -16.41 -9.96 -12.69
CA PRO A 12 -17.69 -10.60 -12.45
C PRO A 12 -17.61 -12.07 -12.89
N SER A 13 -17.78 -12.99 -11.93
CA SER A 13 -18.03 -14.40 -12.19
C SER A 13 -19.53 -14.68 -12.00
N GLY A 14 -20.35 -14.51 -13.04
CA GLY A 14 -21.81 -14.70 -12.92
C GLY A 14 -22.64 -14.26 -14.12
N LEU A 15 -23.96 -14.49 -14.04
CA LEU A 15 -24.94 -14.15 -15.07
C LEU A 15 -24.98 -12.63 -15.36
N PRO A 16 -25.09 -12.21 -16.64
CA PRO A 16 -24.91 -10.82 -17.08
C PRO A 16 -26.06 -9.85 -16.71
N LEU A 17 -27.03 -10.27 -15.89
CA LEU A 17 -28.33 -9.60 -15.81
C LEU A 17 -28.39 -8.37 -14.88
N LEU A 18 -27.39 -8.14 -14.02
CA LEU A 18 -27.39 -7.00 -13.09
C LEU A 18 -25.99 -6.38 -12.97
N SER A 19 -25.90 -5.04 -13.03
CA SER A 19 -24.68 -4.27 -12.72
C SER A 19 -24.60 -4.07 -11.20
N PRO A 20 -23.70 -4.75 -10.47
CA PRO A 20 -23.55 -4.52 -9.03
C PRO A 20 -23.08 -3.08 -8.76
N GLY A 21 -23.79 -2.41 -7.86
CA GLY A 21 -23.36 -1.14 -7.28
C GLY A 21 -22.49 -1.37 -6.06
N PHE A 22 -21.45 -0.57 -5.93
CA PHE A 22 -20.51 -0.58 -4.83
C PHE A 22 -20.55 0.77 -4.12
N LYS A 23 -20.49 0.73 -2.80
CA LYS A 23 -20.09 1.89 -2.00
C LYS A 23 -18.60 1.84 -1.82
N VAL A 24 -17.95 2.93 -2.17
CA VAL A 24 -16.51 3.10 -2.08
C VAL A 24 -16.23 4.23 -1.10
N GLU A 25 -15.29 4.01 -0.19
CA GLU A 25 -14.83 5.00 0.77
C GLU A 25 -13.30 5.09 0.71
N LEU A 26 -12.77 6.30 0.62
CA LEU A 26 -11.34 6.59 0.68
C LEU A 26 -11.06 7.48 1.88
N GLU A 27 -10.12 7.06 2.72
CA GLU A 27 -9.59 7.82 3.85
C GLU A 27 -8.13 8.20 3.59
N LEU A 28 -7.83 9.49 3.65
CA LEU A 28 -6.49 10.04 3.55
C LEU A 28 -5.83 10.12 4.93
N ASP A 29 -4.54 9.78 4.99
CA ASP A 29 -3.72 9.81 6.20
C ASP A 29 -4.33 8.92 7.31
N SER A 30 -4.77 7.72 6.95
CA SER A 30 -5.50 6.76 7.82
C SER A 30 -4.68 6.29 9.02
N LEU A 31 -3.34 6.30 8.93
CA LEU A 31 -2.45 5.98 10.06
C LEU A 31 -2.52 7.02 11.20
N LYS A 32 -3.06 8.21 10.93
CA LYS A 32 -3.31 9.21 11.98
C LYS A 32 -4.53 8.85 12.80
N GLN A 33 -4.33 8.82 14.12
CA GLN A 33 -5.36 8.59 15.12
C GLN A 33 -6.58 9.51 14.91
N THR A 34 -7.75 9.01 15.24
CA THR A 34 -9.00 9.77 15.17
C THR A 34 -8.91 11.08 15.97
N GLY A 35 -9.17 12.21 15.31
CA GLY A 35 -9.06 13.55 15.91
C GLY A 35 -7.67 14.20 15.79
N ALA A 36 -6.66 13.49 15.31
CA ALA A 36 -5.40 14.11 14.90
C ALA A 36 -5.57 14.86 13.58
N ILE A 37 -4.69 15.85 13.35
CA ILE A 37 -4.65 16.60 12.09
C ILE A 37 -4.24 15.65 10.97
N LYS A 38 -5.13 15.49 9.97
CA LYS A 38 -4.86 14.74 8.73
C LYS A 38 -4.04 15.64 7.81
N ARG A 39 -2.86 15.23 7.38
CA ARG A 39 -1.91 16.11 6.64
C ARG A 39 -2.33 16.37 5.20
N VAL A 40 -3.18 15.52 4.65
CA VAL A 40 -3.62 15.56 3.25
C VAL A 40 -5.14 15.56 3.20
N LEU A 41 -5.70 16.37 2.31
CA LEU A 41 -7.13 16.51 2.11
C LEU A 41 -7.47 16.41 0.62
N PHE A 42 -8.71 16.02 0.32
CA PHE A 42 -9.24 16.11 -1.05
C PHE A 42 -9.41 17.57 -1.46
N LEU A 43 -8.98 17.91 -2.67
CA LEU A 43 -8.96 19.28 -3.18
C LEU A 43 -10.35 19.91 -3.23
N ASP A 44 -11.35 19.14 -3.67
CA ASP A 44 -12.70 19.64 -3.91
C ASP A 44 -13.52 19.77 -2.61
N SER A 45 -13.47 18.75 -1.74
CA SER A 45 -14.25 18.72 -0.49
C SER A 45 -13.52 19.36 0.70
N ARG A 46 -12.19 19.45 0.65
CA ARG A 46 -11.32 19.81 1.78
C ARG A 46 -11.55 18.93 3.01
N GLN A 47 -11.94 17.68 2.78
CA GLN A 47 -12.12 16.65 3.80
C GLN A 47 -11.07 15.55 3.61
N PRO A 48 -10.73 14.80 4.66
CA PRO A 48 -9.86 13.62 4.54
C PRO A 48 -10.60 12.38 4.05
N LEU A 49 -11.94 12.42 4.03
CA LEU A 49 -12.82 11.32 3.65
C LEU A 49 -13.51 11.63 2.33
N PHE A 50 -13.54 10.64 1.44
CA PHE A 50 -14.34 10.65 0.22
C PHE A 50 -15.21 9.40 0.18
N GLN A 51 -16.46 9.54 -0.23
CA GLN A 51 -17.40 8.45 -0.39
C GLN A 51 -18.12 8.59 -1.73
N ASP A 52 -18.23 7.50 -2.47
CA ASP A 52 -18.96 7.48 -3.74
C ASP A 52 -19.66 6.14 -3.96
N ARG A 53 -20.57 6.13 -4.94
CA ARG A 53 -21.24 4.92 -5.42
C ARG A 53 -20.87 4.67 -6.86
N VAL A 54 -20.29 3.49 -7.11
CA VAL A 54 -19.85 3.09 -8.44
C VAL A 54 -20.66 1.89 -8.89
N ALA A 55 -21.29 1.97 -10.06
CA ALA A 55 -21.95 0.82 -10.70
C ALA A 55 -21.01 0.22 -11.73
N ILE A 56 -20.67 -1.06 -11.57
CA ILE A 56 -19.81 -1.78 -12.51
C ILE A 56 -20.71 -2.61 -13.42
N ASN A 57 -20.73 -2.29 -14.71
CA ASN A 57 -21.53 -3.01 -15.69
C ASN A 57 -20.84 -4.31 -16.12
N ASN A 58 -21.62 -5.38 -16.30
CA ASN A 58 -21.08 -6.66 -16.76
C ASN A 58 -20.41 -6.51 -18.13
N GLY A 59 -19.16 -6.96 -18.24
CA GLY A 59 -18.38 -6.90 -19.48
C GLY A 59 -17.77 -5.53 -19.79
N HIS A 60 -18.05 -4.49 -18.99
CA HIS A 60 -17.21 -3.29 -18.97
C HIS A 60 -16.02 -3.57 -18.05
N GLY A 61 -14.82 -3.23 -18.51
CA GLY A 61 -13.58 -3.45 -17.77
C GLY A 61 -13.49 -2.60 -16.51
N GLU A 62 -12.27 -2.20 -16.17
CA GLU A 62 -11.98 -1.42 -14.97
C GLU A 62 -12.63 -0.02 -15.04
N ILE A 63 -13.20 0.43 -13.92
CA ILE A 63 -13.65 1.82 -13.74
C ILE A 63 -12.61 2.52 -12.87
N CYS A 64 -11.99 3.57 -13.43
CA CYS A 64 -11.00 4.38 -12.74
C CYS A 64 -11.50 5.82 -12.63
N GLN A 65 -11.33 6.42 -11.44
CA GLN A 65 -11.67 7.81 -11.17
C GLN A 65 -10.48 8.51 -10.53
N ASP A 66 -10.11 9.66 -11.10
CA ASP A 66 -9.01 10.47 -10.59
C ASP A 66 -9.55 11.47 -9.55
N LEU A 67 -9.00 11.41 -8.34
CA LEU A 67 -9.27 12.37 -7.28
C LEU A 67 -8.02 13.19 -6.99
N LYS A 68 -8.18 14.50 -6.91
CA LYS A 68 -7.09 15.40 -6.56
C LYS A 68 -7.02 15.58 -5.06
N ILE A 69 -5.82 15.47 -4.51
CA ILE A 69 -5.50 15.70 -3.11
C ILE A 69 -4.42 16.77 -3.01
N TYR A 70 -4.34 17.43 -1.86
CA TYR A 70 -3.27 18.38 -1.56
C TYR A 70 -2.72 18.17 -0.16
N LEU A 71 -1.43 18.44 0.00
CA LEU A 71 -0.78 18.50 1.31
C LEU A 71 -1.11 19.85 1.94
N GLN A 72 -1.50 19.82 3.21
CA GLN A 72 -1.72 21.00 4.03
C GLN A 72 -0.44 21.83 4.22
N GLU A 73 -0.56 23.05 4.72
CA GLU A 73 0.61 23.91 4.88
C GLU A 73 1.55 23.38 5.97
N GLU A 74 2.86 23.65 5.83
CA GLU A 74 3.86 23.09 6.74
C GLU A 74 3.67 23.46 8.22
N HIS A 75 3.00 24.58 8.49
CA HIS A 75 2.75 25.04 9.84
C HIS A 75 1.52 24.38 10.50
N GLU A 76 0.68 23.70 9.72
CA GLU A 76 -0.53 23.03 10.20
C GLU A 76 -0.24 21.67 10.85
N PHE A 77 0.89 21.04 10.51
CA PHE A 77 1.31 19.77 11.09
C PHE A 77 2.83 19.70 11.30
N ARG A 78 3.25 19.00 12.36
CA ARG A 78 4.68 18.86 12.69
C ARG A 78 5.33 17.63 12.09
N ASP A 79 4.53 16.61 11.82
CA ASP A 79 5.04 15.31 11.43
C ASP A 79 5.19 15.20 9.90
N LYS A 80 6.44 15.27 9.45
CA LYS A 80 6.81 15.09 8.04
C LYS A 80 7.40 13.70 7.75
N LEU A 81 7.63 12.86 8.78
CA LEU A 81 8.36 11.59 8.64
C LEU A 81 7.44 10.39 8.49
N SER A 82 6.29 10.37 9.17
CA SER A 82 5.38 9.21 9.06
C SER A 82 4.76 9.11 7.67
N LEU A 83 4.54 7.89 7.22
CA LEU A 83 3.88 7.60 5.96
C LEU A 83 2.45 8.16 5.96
N ILE A 84 2.06 8.74 4.84
CA ILE A 84 0.69 9.14 4.51
C ILE A 84 0.04 7.94 3.84
N GLN A 85 -0.73 7.18 4.60
CA GLN A 85 -1.48 6.05 4.06
C GLN A 85 -2.83 6.53 3.50
N VAL A 86 -3.12 6.11 2.28
CA VAL A 86 -4.44 6.22 1.64
C VAL A 86 -5.09 4.85 1.77
N ALA A 87 -6.14 4.78 2.58
CA ALA A 87 -6.94 3.57 2.76
C ALA A 87 -8.19 3.66 1.89
N MET A 88 -8.53 2.56 1.22
CA MET A 88 -9.73 2.41 0.43
C MET A 88 -10.50 1.20 0.92
N THR A 89 -11.78 1.41 1.23
CA THR A 89 -12.73 0.34 1.51
C THR A 89 -13.82 0.34 0.47
N PHE A 90 -14.31 -0.85 0.13
CA PHE A 90 -15.49 -0.97 -0.70
C PHE A 90 -16.40 -2.10 -0.19
N SER A 91 -17.69 -1.93 -0.45
CA SER A 91 -18.71 -2.92 -0.12
C SER A 91 -19.82 -2.88 -1.18
N LEU A 92 -20.61 -3.95 -1.29
CA LEU A 92 -21.80 -3.92 -2.14
C LEU A 92 -22.81 -2.90 -1.60
N ASP A 93 -23.46 -2.15 -2.49
CA ASP A 93 -24.52 -1.23 -2.10
C ASP A 93 -25.82 -2.01 -1.86
N PRO A 94 -26.31 -2.14 -0.61
CA PRO A 94 -27.54 -2.87 -0.31
C PRO A 94 -28.79 -2.17 -0.84
N THR A 95 -28.68 -0.92 -1.29
CA THR A 95 -29.78 -0.14 -1.85
C THR A 95 -29.98 -0.36 -3.35
N MET A 96 -29.10 -1.15 -3.98
CA MET A 96 -29.24 -1.54 -5.38
C MET A 96 -30.52 -2.38 -5.61
N PRO A 97 -31.15 -2.28 -6.80
CA PRO A 97 -32.31 -3.08 -7.14
C PRO A 97 -32.03 -4.58 -6.99
N LEU A 98 -33.01 -5.31 -6.46
CA LEU A 98 -32.98 -6.77 -6.46
C LEU A 98 -33.17 -7.29 -7.88
N ASP A 99 -32.67 -8.50 -8.15
CA ASP A 99 -33.05 -9.20 -9.38
C ASP A 99 -34.54 -9.57 -9.38
N ASN A 100 -35.03 -10.12 -10.50
CA ASN A 100 -36.42 -10.54 -10.63
C ASN A 100 -36.86 -11.62 -9.63
N HIS A 101 -35.92 -12.25 -8.93
CA HIS A 101 -36.15 -13.28 -7.92
C HIS A 101 -35.94 -12.77 -6.49
N GLY A 102 -35.64 -11.48 -6.29
CA GLY A 102 -35.38 -10.91 -4.98
C GLY A 102 -33.98 -11.20 -4.42
N LEU A 103 -33.04 -11.67 -5.24
CA LEU A 103 -31.69 -12.02 -4.84
C LEU A 103 -30.73 -10.83 -4.93
N GLN A 104 -29.81 -10.76 -3.98
CA GLN A 104 -28.69 -9.81 -3.97
C GLN A 104 -27.38 -10.51 -4.32
N PRO A 105 -26.48 -9.85 -5.06
CA PRO A 105 -25.13 -10.35 -5.25
C PRO A 105 -24.38 -10.39 -3.91
N ILE A 106 -23.35 -11.23 -3.87
CA ILE A 106 -22.44 -11.39 -2.74
C ILE A 106 -21.00 -11.31 -3.25
N LEU A 107 -20.12 -10.69 -2.47
CA LEU A 107 -18.67 -10.70 -2.72
C LEU A 107 -18.08 -12.08 -2.38
N SER A 108 -17.11 -12.52 -3.17
CA SER A 108 -16.36 -13.74 -2.84
C SER A 108 -15.67 -13.56 -1.48
N TYR A 109 -15.65 -14.62 -0.67
CA TYR A 109 -14.94 -14.63 0.62
C TYR A 109 -13.43 -14.37 0.49
N SER A 110 -12.86 -14.59 -0.70
CA SER A 110 -11.46 -14.32 -1.02
C SER A 110 -11.19 -12.86 -1.40
N THR A 111 -12.22 -12.02 -1.53
CA THR A 111 -12.09 -10.62 -1.93
C THR A 111 -11.49 -9.79 -0.82
N ARG A 112 -10.48 -8.98 -1.13
CA ARG A 112 -9.87 -8.05 -0.18
C ARG A 112 -10.57 -6.68 -0.26
N GLU A 113 -11.51 -6.45 0.66
CA GLU A 113 -12.34 -5.24 0.69
C GLU A 113 -11.63 -4.00 1.27
N TYR A 114 -10.44 -4.18 1.84
CA TYR A 114 -9.59 -3.11 2.39
C TYR A 114 -8.26 -3.08 1.64
N LEU A 115 -8.02 -1.98 0.93
CA LEU A 115 -6.82 -1.72 0.16
C LEU A 115 -6.10 -0.50 0.74
N THR A 116 -4.77 -0.51 0.68
CA THR A 116 -3.94 0.60 1.17
C THR A 116 -2.83 0.91 0.19
N GLN A 117 -2.47 2.19 0.14
CA GLN A 117 -1.29 2.70 -0.55
C GLN A 117 -0.63 3.74 0.33
N GLU A 118 0.69 3.89 0.24
CA GLU A 118 1.47 4.76 1.12
C GLU A 118 2.29 5.77 0.31
N ALA A 119 2.39 6.99 0.85
CA ALA A 119 3.25 8.05 0.36
C ALA A 119 4.07 8.63 1.50
N GLN A 120 5.11 9.36 1.17
CA GLN A 120 5.85 10.17 2.14
C GLN A 120 6.10 11.57 1.63
N ILE A 121 6.42 12.45 2.57
CA ILE A 121 6.88 13.81 2.28
C ILE A 121 8.39 13.71 2.04
N GLN A 122 8.82 14.24 0.90
CA GLN A 122 10.24 14.34 0.57
C GLN A 122 10.91 15.34 1.52
N LEU A 123 12.03 14.93 2.10
CA LEU A 123 12.82 15.69 3.06
C LEU A 123 14.30 15.53 2.72
N ASP A 124 15.05 16.62 2.85
CA ASP A 124 16.51 16.63 2.70
C ASP A 124 17.04 16.10 1.34
N CYS A 125 16.29 16.33 0.25
CA CYS A 125 16.65 15.94 -1.13
C CYS A 125 17.47 17.01 -1.89
N GLY A 126 18.19 17.90 -1.21
CA GLY A 126 18.94 18.98 -1.86
C GLY A 126 18.08 20.03 -2.58
N ASP A 127 18.70 20.83 -3.44
CA ASP A 127 18.07 21.99 -4.12
C ASP A 127 17.17 21.61 -5.30
N ASP A 128 17.36 20.42 -5.89
CA ASP A 128 16.58 19.93 -7.03
C ASP A 128 15.32 19.16 -6.61
N ASN A 129 15.14 18.91 -5.30
CA ASN A 129 14.04 18.15 -4.70
C ASN A 129 13.96 16.69 -5.21
N VAL A 130 15.07 16.12 -5.67
CA VAL A 130 15.13 14.73 -6.16
C VAL A 130 16.10 13.93 -5.32
N CYS A 131 15.56 13.12 -4.40
CA CYS A 131 16.38 12.25 -3.56
C CYS A 131 17.05 11.13 -4.38
N VAL A 132 18.37 11.14 -4.49
CA VAL A 132 19.16 10.08 -5.17
C VAL A 132 19.93 9.25 -4.13
N PRO A 133 19.47 8.02 -3.81
CA PRO A 133 20.17 7.16 -2.86
C PRO A 133 21.37 6.42 -3.50
N ASP A 134 22.37 6.10 -2.70
CA ASP A 134 23.47 5.18 -3.05
C ASP A 134 23.47 4.01 -2.05
N LEU A 135 22.60 3.03 -2.32
CA LEU A 135 22.45 1.85 -1.47
C LEU A 135 23.56 0.84 -1.75
N GLN A 136 24.36 0.58 -0.73
CA GLN A 136 25.42 -0.42 -0.76
C GLN A 136 25.13 -1.51 0.25
N LEU A 137 25.28 -2.77 -0.18
CA LEU A 137 25.07 -3.95 0.64
C LEU A 137 26.34 -4.79 0.61
N SER A 138 26.89 -5.10 1.77
CA SER A 138 27.90 -6.14 1.92
C SER A 138 27.34 -7.30 2.74
N VAL A 139 27.76 -8.52 2.40
CA VAL A 139 27.28 -9.74 3.06
C VAL A 139 28.48 -10.58 3.45
N ASN A 140 28.49 -11.01 4.71
CA ASN A 140 29.51 -11.90 5.23
C ASN A 140 28.86 -13.09 5.95
N GLY A 141 29.30 -14.31 5.64
CA GLY A 141 28.87 -15.51 6.34
C GLY A 141 29.86 -15.88 7.42
N GLU A 142 29.38 -16.29 8.60
CA GLU A 142 30.26 -16.81 9.67
C GLU A 142 31.04 -18.05 9.22
N ARG A 143 30.49 -18.80 8.26
CA ARG A 143 31.08 -20.01 7.70
C ARG A 143 31.11 -19.94 6.18
N LYS A 144 32.14 -20.55 5.59
CA LYS A 144 32.33 -20.67 4.14
C LYS A 144 31.95 -22.05 3.58
N THR A 145 31.60 -22.99 4.45
CA THR A 145 31.35 -24.40 4.09
C THR A 145 30.07 -24.91 4.72
N VAL A 146 29.32 -25.68 3.95
CA VAL A 146 28.09 -26.37 4.34
C VAL A 146 28.31 -27.86 4.05
N TYR A 147 27.98 -28.73 4.99
CA TYR A 147 28.17 -30.17 4.87
C TYR A 147 26.89 -30.85 4.39
N HIS A 148 26.99 -31.65 3.34
CA HIS A 148 25.82 -32.34 2.79
C HIS A 148 25.35 -33.47 3.73
N GLY A 149 24.04 -33.52 4.00
CA GLY A 149 23.42 -34.56 4.84
C GLY A 149 23.35 -34.25 6.34
N ASP A 150 23.74 -33.03 6.75
CA ASP A 150 23.64 -32.54 8.13
C ASP A 150 22.86 -31.21 8.18
N ASP A 151 22.35 -30.85 9.35
CA ASP A 151 21.71 -29.56 9.59
C ASP A 151 22.79 -28.49 9.79
N ASN A 152 22.86 -27.54 8.86
CA ASN A 152 23.91 -26.52 8.87
C ASN A 152 23.33 -25.16 9.26
N PRO A 153 23.41 -24.73 10.55
CA PRO A 153 23.05 -23.36 10.90
C PRO A 153 24.04 -22.40 10.24
N LEU A 154 23.52 -21.48 9.44
CA LEU A 154 24.28 -20.46 8.73
C LEU A 154 23.77 -19.06 9.08
N THR A 155 24.61 -18.27 9.72
CA THR A 155 24.36 -16.86 9.99
C THR A 155 24.98 -16.01 8.89
N LEU A 156 24.17 -15.17 8.24
CA LEU A 156 24.61 -14.15 7.29
C LEU A 156 24.50 -12.78 7.96
N ILE A 157 25.60 -12.04 7.93
CA ILE A 157 25.71 -10.67 8.42
C ILE A 157 25.59 -9.75 7.22
N PHE A 158 24.54 -8.92 7.21
CA PHE A 158 24.29 -7.95 6.16
C PHE A 158 24.65 -6.55 6.67
N GLU A 159 25.55 -5.85 5.98
CA GLU A 159 25.81 -4.43 6.21
C GLU A 159 25.18 -3.61 5.08
N ALA A 160 24.04 -2.99 5.36
CA ALA A 160 23.39 -2.06 4.45
C ALA A 160 23.81 -0.63 4.79
N ARG A 161 24.20 0.14 3.78
CA ARG A 161 24.59 1.55 3.90
C ARG A 161 23.93 2.37 2.80
N ASN A 162 23.55 3.59 3.11
CA ASN A 162 23.19 4.59 2.11
C ASN A 162 24.29 5.67 2.13
N LEU A 163 25.07 5.77 1.05
CA LEU A 163 26.11 6.79 0.88
C LEU A 163 25.64 8.00 0.05
N GLY A 164 24.39 7.98 -0.40
CA GLY A 164 23.75 9.04 -1.17
C GLY A 164 22.97 9.98 -0.25
N GLU A 165 21.92 10.59 -0.81
CA GLU A 165 21.06 11.52 -0.07
C GLU A 165 20.12 10.80 0.92
N GLY A 166 19.51 11.58 1.83
CA GLY A 166 18.67 11.11 2.94
C GLY A 166 17.33 10.44 2.58
N GLY A 167 17.09 10.10 1.31
CA GLY A 167 15.79 9.65 0.82
C GLY A 167 15.76 8.25 0.19
N ALA A 168 16.47 7.28 0.78
CA ALA A 168 16.25 5.86 0.47
C ALA A 168 14.94 5.38 1.08
N TYR A 169 13.84 5.91 0.56
CA TYR A 169 12.52 5.62 1.04
C TYR A 169 12.05 4.21 0.65
N GLU A 170 11.26 3.56 1.52
CA GLU A 170 10.81 2.16 1.32
C GLU A 170 11.98 1.19 1.05
N ALA A 171 13.14 1.45 1.64
CA ALA A 171 14.30 0.58 1.49
C ALA A 171 14.06 -0.76 2.20
N GLU A 172 14.04 -1.84 1.41
CA GLU A 172 13.87 -3.21 1.89
C GLU A 172 15.12 -4.05 1.57
N LEU A 173 15.42 -5.01 2.44
CA LEU A 173 16.42 -6.05 2.18
C LEU A 173 15.72 -7.29 1.63
N HIS A 174 15.96 -7.60 0.35
CA HIS A 174 15.47 -8.82 -0.26
C HIS A 174 16.56 -9.90 -0.26
N VAL A 175 16.29 -11.02 0.41
CA VAL A 175 17.18 -12.19 0.45
C VAL A 175 16.49 -13.36 -0.25
N PHE A 176 17.09 -13.83 -1.33
CA PHE A 176 16.63 -15.03 -2.04
C PHE A 176 17.31 -16.26 -1.44
N VAL A 177 16.55 -17.00 -0.65
CA VAL A 177 17.01 -18.24 0.00
C VAL A 177 16.78 -19.42 -0.96
N PRO A 178 17.76 -20.33 -1.16
CA PRO A 178 17.57 -21.50 -1.99
C PRO A 178 16.53 -22.46 -1.37
N THR A 179 15.95 -23.32 -2.19
CA THR A 179 14.84 -24.23 -1.80
C THR A 179 15.20 -25.20 -0.68
N GLU A 180 16.49 -25.50 -0.51
CA GLU A 180 17.02 -26.41 0.51
C GLU A 180 17.29 -25.72 1.86
N ALA A 181 17.10 -24.40 1.95
CA ALA A 181 17.37 -23.63 3.15
C ALA A 181 16.10 -22.95 3.69
N GLU A 182 16.04 -22.83 5.02
CA GLU A 182 14.95 -22.20 5.74
C GLU A 182 15.45 -20.99 6.52
N TYR A 183 14.67 -19.90 6.47
CA TYR A 183 14.96 -18.70 7.26
C TYR A 183 14.52 -18.90 8.71
N SER A 184 15.47 -18.86 9.64
CA SER A 184 15.22 -19.09 11.06
C SER A 184 14.91 -17.82 11.87
N GLY A 185 15.35 -16.63 11.41
CA GLY A 185 15.10 -15.36 12.09
C GLY A 185 16.26 -14.36 12.01
N ILE A 186 16.09 -13.22 12.68
CA ILE A 186 17.12 -12.18 12.82
C ILE A 186 17.83 -12.37 14.16
N VAL A 187 19.16 -12.45 14.13
CA VAL A 187 20.00 -12.38 15.32
C VAL A 187 20.38 -10.92 15.56
N ARG A 188 20.05 -10.38 16.74
CA ARG A 188 20.53 -9.06 17.17
C ARG A 188 21.68 -9.29 18.15
N ASN A 189 22.88 -8.84 17.81
CA ASN A 189 23.96 -8.75 18.78
C ASN A 189 23.61 -7.61 19.76
N GLU A 190 23.56 -7.91 21.06
CA GLU A 190 23.48 -6.91 22.14
C GLU A 190 24.79 -6.13 22.29
#